data_AF-A0A3B0ZMD7-F1
#
_entry.id   AF-A0A3B0ZMD7-F1
#
_cell.length_a   1.000
_cell.length_b   1.000
_cell.length_c   1.000
_cell.angle_alpha   90.00
_cell.angle_beta   90.00
_cell.angle_gamma   90.00
#
_symmetry.space_group_name_H-M   'P 1'
#
loop_
_entity.id
_entity.type
_entity.pdbx_description
1 polymer ?
#
loop_
_entity_poly.entity_id
_entity_poly.type
_entity_poly.pdbx_seq_one_letter_code
_entity_poly.pdbx_strand_id
1 'polypeptide(L)'
;LVWNARVWWRIPEDEKESPTDLAGDDNPDIEKYMGHGELGVLWKLPRKNNIDMMLRNNLRSDNKGAVRLGWSFPLADAEYPGKDLGTLRLSRLLSKDQSRELLFYELTWSSPLHHISG
;
A
#
# COMPACT_ATOMS: atom_id res chain seq x y z
N LEU A 1 12.85 7.50 -10.83
CA LEU A 1 11.70 7.94 -10.02
C LEU A 1 10.43 7.54 -10.73
N VAL A 2 9.50 6.90 -10.04
CA VAL A 2 8.16 6.55 -10.54
C VAL A 2 7.14 7.10 -9.55
N TRP A 3 6.00 7.58 -10.03
CA TRP A 3 4.91 8.06 -9.19
C TRP A 3 3.59 7.55 -9.72
N ASN A 4 2.59 7.49 -8.85
CA ASN A 4 1.23 7.15 -9.21
C ASN A 4 0.25 7.98 -8.39
N ALA A 5 -0.93 8.22 -8.95
CA ALA A 5 -2.07 8.77 -8.24
C ALA A 5 -3.23 7.80 -8.38
N ARG A 6 -3.94 7.53 -7.29
CA ARG A 6 -5.17 6.75 -7.30
C ARG A 6 -6.28 7.63 -6.77
N VAL A 7 -7.36 7.73 -7.53
CA VAL A 7 -8.57 8.44 -7.13
C VAL A 7 -9.73 7.46 -7.11
N TRP A 8 -10.70 7.71 -6.23
CA TRP A 8 -11.91 6.91 -6.15
C TRP A 8 -13.11 7.77 -5.78
N TRP A 9 -14.27 7.27 -6.16
CA TRP A 9 -15.57 7.83 -5.84
C TRP A 9 -16.47 6.72 -5.33
N ARG A 10 -17.16 6.95 -4.21
CA ARG A 10 -18.09 5.97 -3.64
C ARG A 10 -19.39 5.95 -4.43
N ILE A 11 -19.88 4.76 -4.76
CA ILE A 11 -21.24 4.59 -5.29
C ILE A 11 -22.21 4.73 -4.10
N PRO A 12 -23.25 5.58 -4.19
CA PRO A 12 -24.24 5.70 -3.12
C PRO A 12 -24.97 4.38 -2.87
N GLU A 13 -25.20 4.07 -1.60
CA GLU A 13 -25.98 2.92 -1.14
C GLU A 13 -27.09 3.42 -0.22
N ASP A 14 -28.21 2.70 -0.17
CA ASP A 14 -29.34 3.04 0.68
C ASP A 14 -28.97 2.88 2.18
N GLU A 15 -29.55 3.71 3.04
CA GLU A 15 -29.35 3.57 4.48
C GLU A 15 -29.95 2.27 5.01
N LYS A 16 -29.39 1.75 6.11
CA LYS A 16 -29.96 0.58 6.79
C LYS A 16 -31.28 0.92 7.46
N GLU A 17 -32.29 0.08 7.27
CA GLU A 17 -33.58 0.20 7.98
C GLU A 17 -33.47 -0.20 9.47
N SER A 18 -32.62 -1.19 9.78
CA SER A 18 -32.30 -1.61 11.14
C SER A 18 -30.82 -2.00 11.31
N PRO A 19 -30.25 -1.97 12.54
CA PRO A 19 -28.86 -2.37 12.78
C PRO A 19 -28.54 -3.82 12.41
N THR A 20 -29.56 -4.68 12.34
CA THR A 20 -29.44 -6.10 12.00
C THR A 20 -29.73 -6.40 10.53
N ASP A 21 -30.10 -5.39 9.73
CA ASP A 21 -30.34 -5.61 8.32
C ASP A 21 -29.06 -5.96 7.58
N LEU A 22 -29.21 -6.94 6.70
CA LEU A 22 -28.16 -7.39 5.78
C LEU A 22 -28.07 -6.49 4.55
N ALA A 23 -29.11 -5.67 4.29
CA ALA A 23 -29.16 -4.70 3.22
C ALA A 23 -28.89 -3.29 3.75
N GLY A 24 -28.26 -2.46 2.92
CA GLY A 24 -27.96 -1.06 3.22
C GLY A 24 -26.49 -0.80 3.61
N ASP A 25 -26.19 0.48 3.83
CA ASP A 25 -24.84 1.02 3.98
C ASP A 25 -24.17 0.62 5.32
N ASP A 26 -23.17 -0.25 5.24
CA ASP A 26 -22.36 -0.68 6.39
C ASP A 26 -21.36 0.39 6.87
N ASN A 27 -20.89 1.26 5.98
CA ASN A 27 -19.83 2.24 6.27
C ASN A 27 -20.16 3.63 5.72
N PRO A 28 -21.25 4.27 6.20
CA PRO A 28 -21.78 5.50 5.62
C PRO A 28 -20.83 6.69 5.68
N ASP A 29 -19.86 6.65 6.57
CA ASP A 29 -18.90 7.72 6.79
C ASP A 29 -17.49 7.43 6.27
N ILE A 30 -17.27 6.34 5.53
CA ILE A 30 -15.93 5.91 5.07
C ILE A 30 -15.15 7.00 4.33
N GLU A 31 -15.81 7.84 3.53
CA GLU A 31 -15.17 8.93 2.80
C GLU A 31 -14.62 10.03 3.73
N LYS A 32 -15.20 10.20 4.93
CA LYS A 32 -14.69 11.13 5.94
C LYS A 32 -13.33 10.69 6.49
N TYR A 33 -12.97 9.41 6.33
CA TYR A 33 -11.75 8.80 6.85
C TYR A 33 -10.74 8.51 5.73
N MET A 34 -11.20 7.89 4.65
CA MET A 34 -10.36 7.46 3.53
C MET A 34 -10.09 8.60 2.55
N GLY A 35 -10.99 9.59 2.44
CA GLY A 35 -10.92 10.60 1.39
C GLY A 35 -11.30 10.05 0.02
N HIS A 36 -10.75 10.67 -1.02
CA HIS A 36 -11.04 10.37 -2.43
C HIS A 36 -9.80 9.99 -3.24
N GLY A 37 -8.65 9.85 -2.58
CA GLY A 37 -7.43 9.52 -3.30
C GLY A 37 -6.18 9.36 -2.45
N GLU A 38 -5.15 8.85 -3.08
CA GLU A 38 -3.79 8.75 -2.55
C GLU A 38 -2.75 9.03 -3.65
N LEU A 39 -1.56 9.41 -3.20
CA LEU A 39 -0.37 9.60 -4.03
C LEU A 39 0.69 8.60 -3.62
N GLY A 40 1.32 7.97 -4.59
CA GLY A 40 2.43 7.04 -4.41
C GLY A 40 3.68 7.51 -5.12
N VAL A 41 4.84 7.25 -4.52
CA VAL A 41 6.15 7.53 -5.10
C VAL A 41 7.08 6.35 -4.85
N LEU A 42 7.89 6.01 -5.86
CA LEU A 42 8.92 4.98 -5.82
C LEU A 42 10.24 5.54 -6.35
N TRP A 43 11.24 5.56 -5.49
CA TRP A 43 12.63 5.88 -5.84
C TRP A 43 13.43 4.58 -5.97
N LYS A 44 13.90 4.29 -7.18
CA LYS A 44 14.85 3.20 -7.44
C LYS A 44 16.26 3.69 -7.16
N LEU A 45 16.96 3.01 -6.26
CA LEU A 45 18.33 3.28 -5.84
C LEU A 45 19.28 2.23 -6.45
N PRO A 46 20.61 2.46 -6.39
CA PRO A 46 21.59 1.45 -6.80
C PRO A 46 21.44 0.11 -6.07
N ARG A 47 22.01 -0.95 -6.64
CA ARG A 47 21.96 -2.32 -6.10
C ARG A 47 20.53 -2.83 -5.86
N LYS A 48 19.59 -2.43 -6.73
CA LYS A 48 18.17 -2.84 -6.69
C LYS A 48 17.44 -2.48 -5.37
N ASN A 49 17.95 -1.52 -4.62
CA ASN A 49 17.22 -0.96 -3.48
C ASN A 49 16.09 -0.08 -4.00
N ASN A 50 14.92 -0.11 -3.36
CA ASN A 50 13.85 0.84 -3.65
C ASN A 50 13.27 1.43 -2.37
N ILE A 51 13.00 2.72 -2.40
CA ILE A 51 12.23 3.43 -1.36
C ILE A 51 10.87 3.76 -1.94
N ASP A 52 9.80 3.39 -1.24
CA ASP A 52 8.43 3.73 -1.61
C ASP A 52 7.74 4.56 -0.53
N MET A 53 6.87 5.45 -0.97
CA MET A 53 6.02 6.27 -0.12
C MET A 53 4.59 6.28 -0.63
N MET A 54 3.62 6.22 0.28
CA MET A 54 2.21 6.50 -0.01
C MET A 54 1.72 7.59 0.93
N LEU A 55 0.98 8.55 0.38
CA LEU A 55 0.33 9.63 1.10
C LEU A 55 -1.18 9.59 0.80
N ARG A 56 -1.99 9.56 1.85
CA ARG A 56 -3.46 9.66 1.75
C ARG A 56 -3.97 10.77 2.65
N ASN A 57 -4.94 11.54 2.14
CA ASN A 57 -5.58 12.61 2.89
C ASN A 57 -7.08 12.68 2.58
N ASN A 58 -7.90 12.95 3.60
CA ASN A 58 -9.35 13.10 3.45
C ASN A 58 -9.79 14.50 2.98
N LEU A 59 -8.87 15.46 2.87
CA LEU A 59 -9.06 16.85 2.42
C LEU A 59 -10.20 17.59 3.13
N ARG A 60 -10.41 17.29 4.42
CA ARG A 60 -11.41 17.91 5.28
C ARG A 60 -10.77 18.76 6.37
N SER A 61 -11.58 19.66 6.96
CA SER A 61 -11.19 20.49 8.11
C SER A 61 -10.77 19.64 9.31
N ASP A 62 -11.57 18.63 9.66
CA ASP A 62 -11.13 17.52 10.53
C ASP A 62 -10.28 16.54 9.72
N ASN A 63 -8.99 16.89 9.60
CA ASN A 63 -8.08 16.21 8.69
C ASN A 63 -7.66 14.83 9.20
N LYS A 64 -7.85 13.83 8.35
CA LYS A 64 -7.41 12.45 8.53
C LYS A 64 -6.59 12.02 7.34
N GLY A 65 -5.66 11.11 7.58
CA GLY A 65 -4.74 10.66 6.55
C GLY A 65 -3.82 9.57 7.02
N ALA A 66 -3.03 9.08 6.08
CA ALA A 66 -2.05 8.04 6.32
C ALA A 66 -0.79 8.29 5.50
N VAL A 67 0.34 7.90 6.07
CA VAL A 67 1.64 7.87 5.40
C VAL A 67 2.19 6.46 5.54
N ARG A 68 2.58 5.85 4.41
CA ARG A 68 3.37 4.62 4.41
C ARG A 68 4.75 4.92 3.87
N LEU A 69 5.77 4.41 4.55
CA LEU A 69 7.16 4.39 4.08
C LEU A 69 7.61 2.95 3.96
N GLY A 70 8.23 2.61 2.83
CA GLY A 70 8.75 1.29 2.55
C GLY A 70 10.18 1.33 2.02
N TRP A 71 10.95 0.31 2.36
CA TRP A 71 12.26 0.04 1.80
C TRP A 71 12.31 -1.43 1.38
N SER A 72 12.64 -1.67 0.11
CA SER A 72 12.82 -3.01 -0.43
C SER A 72 14.26 -3.20 -0.93
N PHE A 73 14.83 -4.38 -0.70
CA PHE A 73 16.17 -4.74 -1.15
C PHE A 73 16.25 -6.23 -1.52
N PRO A 74 17.11 -6.59 -2.49
CA PRO A 74 17.32 -7.98 -2.86
C PRO A 74 17.97 -8.73 -1.68
N LEU A 75 17.54 -9.97 -1.46
CA LEU A 75 18.19 -10.91 -0.55
C LEU A 75 19.32 -11.69 -1.23
N ALA A 76 19.47 -11.54 -2.54
CA ALA A 76 20.55 -12.14 -3.32
C ALA A 76 21.87 -11.36 -3.13
N ASP A 77 22.93 -12.10 -2.84
CA ASP A 77 24.22 -11.55 -2.45
C ASP A 77 25.07 -11.13 -3.67
N ALA A 78 25.84 -10.05 -3.52
CA ALA A 78 26.91 -9.71 -4.45
C ALA A 78 28.02 -10.78 -4.47
N GLU A 79 28.06 -11.62 -3.43
CA GLU A 79 29.04 -12.70 -3.24
C GLU A 79 28.64 -14.04 -3.88
N TYR A 80 27.34 -14.26 -4.20
CA TYR A 80 26.84 -15.50 -4.81
C TYR A 80 25.97 -15.23 -6.05
N PRO A 81 26.59 -14.94 -7.22
CA PRO A 81 25.90 -14.43 -8.43
C PRO A 81 24.91 -15.39 -9.12
N GLY A 82 24.48 -16.49 -8.49
CA GLY A 82 23.55 -17.48 -9.06
C GLY A 82 22.30 -17.78 -8.22
N LYS A 83 22.13 -17.18 -7.05
CA LYS A 83 20.95 -17.43 -6.19
C LYS A 83 20.14 -16.15 -6.02
N ASP A 84 19.08 -16.01 -6.82
CA ASP A 84 18.06 -15.01 -6.55
C ASP A 84 17.19 -15.47 -5.38
N LEU A 85 17.46 -14.94 -4.19
CA LEU A 85 16.72 -15.27 -2.97
C LEU A 85 15.46 -14.40 -2.79
N GLY A 86 15.10 -13.58 -3.79
CA GLY A 86 13.94 -12.70 -3.74
C GLY A 86 14.26 -11.32 -3.17
N THR A 87 13.21 -10.55 -2.87
CA THR A 87 13.28 -9.20 -2.32
C THR A 87 12.58 -9.16 -0.96
N LEU A 88 13.26 -8.62 0.05
CA LEU A 88 12.64 -8.31 1.33
C LEU A 88 12.18 -6.86 1.31
N ARG A 89 10.93 -6.62 1.75
CA ARG A 89 10.38 -5.29 1.93
C ARG A 89 9.99 -5.07 3.40
N LEU A 90 10.50 -3.99 3.95
CA LEU A 90 10.12 -3.46 5.26
C LEU A 90 9.22 -2.25 5.03
N SER A 91 8.08 -2.16 5.70
CA SER A 91 7.25 -0.96 5.60
C SER A 91 6.52 -0.61 6.88
N ARG A 92 6.43 0.69 7.14
CA ARG A 92 5.71 1.25 8.28
C ARG A 92 4.57 2.12 7.79
N LEU A 93 3.39 1.92 8.37
CA LEU A 93 2.20 2.71 8.14
C LEU A 93 1.88 3.51 9.41
N LEU A 94 1.76 4.82 9.24
CA LEU A 94 1.29 5.76 10.26
C LEU A 94 -0.05 6.31 9.80
N SER A 95 -1.10 6.11 10.60
CA SER A 95 -2.46 6.56 10.28
C SER A 95 -3.02 7.38 11.43
N LYS A 96 -3.42 8.62 11.13
CA LYS A 96 -4.09 9.50 12.11
C LYS A 96 -5.53 9.06 12.38
N ASP A 97 -6.15 8.41 11.40
CA ASP A 97 -7.54 7.94 11.45
C ASP A 97 -7.73 6.84 12.51
N GLN A 98 -6.88 5.81 12.50
CA GLN A 98 -7.10 4.62 13.34
C GLN A 98 -6.42 4.69 14.71
N SER A 99 -5.70 5.76 15.06
CA SER A 99 -4.79 5.82 16.23
C SER A 99 -3.89 4.56 16.34
N ARG A 100 -3.56 3.97 15.20
CA ARG A 100 -2.83 2.71 15.07
C ARG A 100 -1.56 2.96 14.25
N GLU A 101 -0.44 2.58 14.85
CA GLU A 101 0.82 2.43 14.14
C GLU A 101 0.96 0.96 13.77
N LEU A 102 1.21 0.69 12.49
CA LEU A 102 1.37 -0.68 12.00
C LEU A 102 2.73 -0.82 11.32
N LEU A 103 3.43 -1.89 11.67
CA LEU A 103 4.70 -2.28 11.06
C LEU A 103 4.50 -3.62 10.35
N PHE A 104 4.87 -3.66 9.07
CA PHE A 104 4.69 -4.81 8.21
C PHE A 104 6.01 -5.27 7.61
N TYR A 105 6.18 -6.57 7.51
CA TYR A 105 7.30 -7.24 6.89
C TYR A 105 6.75 -8.14 5.80
N GLU A 106 7.25 -7.99 4.58
CA GLU A 106 6.79 -8.76 3.42
C GLU A 106 8.00 -9.35 2.69
N LEU A 107 7.98 -10.66 2.47
CA LEU A 107 8.97 -11.36 1.65
C LEU A 107 8.34 -11.70 0.30
N THR A 108 8.93 -11.20 -0.78
CA THR A 108 8.48 -11.48 -2.15
C THR A 108 9.56 -12.30 -2.86
N TRP A 109 9.21 -13.50 -3.31
CA TRP A 109 10.07 -14.32 -4.18
C TRP A 109 9.60 -14.21 -5.62
N SER A 110 10.54 -14.22 -6.57
CA SER A 110 10.24 -14.38 -7.99
C SER A 110 11.07 -15.51 -8.55
N SER A 111 10.44 -16.50 -9.17
CA SER A 111 11.16 -17.57 -9.85
C SER A 111 11.80 -17.03 -11.14
N PRO A 112 13.06 -17.38 -11.45
CA PRO A 112 13.57 -17.13 -12.78
C PRO A 112 12.74 -17.94 -13.79
N LEU A 113 12.23 -17.26 -14.82
CA LEU A 113 11.58 -17.92 -15.96
C LEU A 113 12.59 -18.87 -16.60
N HIS A 114 12.39 -20.18 -16.43
CA HIS A 114 13.10 -21.16 -17.25
C HIS A 114 12.56 -21.07 -18.67
N HIS A 115 13.36 -20.52 -19.57
CA HIS A 115 13.14 -20.66 -21.00
C HIS A 115 13.31 -22.15 -21.33
N ILE A 116 12.21 -22.89 -21.43
CA ILE A 116 12.24 -24.24 -21.98
C ILE A 116 12.32 -24.07 -23.50
N SER A 117 13.53 -24.14 -24.05
CA SER A 117 13.74 -24.41 -25.47
C SER A 117 13.49 -25.91 -25.69
N GLY A 118 12.37 -26.24 -26.32
CA GLY A 118 12.18 -27.52 -27.02
C GLY A 118 12.55 -27.37 -28.48
#